data_AF-A0A427A9S2-F1
#
_entry.id   AF-A0A427A9S2-F1
#
_cell.length_a   1.000
_cell.length_b   1.000
_cell.length_c   1.000
_cell.angle_alpha   90.00
_cell.angle_beta   90.00
_cell.angle_gamma   90.00
#
_symmetry.space_group_name_H-M   'P 1'
#
loop_
_entity.id
_entity.type
_entity.pdbx_description
1 polymer ?
#
loop_
_entity_poly.entity_id
_entity_poly.type
_entity_poly.pdbx_seq_one_letter_code
_entity_poly.pdbx_strand_id
1 'polypeptide(L)'
;MLLGHSKGGVDAAAALSMYWSDLKDKVAGLALVQSPYGGSPIASDILREGQVAYKEARRIMEFIICKIIKGDMRSLEDLTYEKRREFISKHRLPVEQVPLVSFHTEARVAPGVVATMSQIAHAELPWLPLPRFLYGGDEFASGKSGREVPVVIPVAAAMAVCALHLKLRYGEASDGLVTRRDAEVPGSVVVRLERKLDHAWMVYSSQKKNQLEADASDMCEALLTMLVEIGRRKQGEDPKMVKFLKPNKAVIVLQGRFAGRKAVIVRAFDDGTRERPYGHCLVAGVAKYPKKVIRKDSAKKTAKKSRVKAFLKLVNYSHIMPTRYTLDVDLKDVVTVDALQSRDKKVSACKETKARLEERFKTGKNRWFFTKLRF
;
A
#
# COMPACT_ATOMS: atom_id res chain seq x y z
N MET A 1 11.19 -6.36 13.12
CA MET A 1 11.09 -6.36 11.64
C MET A 1 12.38 -5.80 11.09
N LEU A 2 12.85 -6.33 9.97
CA LEU A 2 14.09 -5.89 9.34
C LEU A 2 13.76 -5.23 7.99
N LEU A 3 14.42 -4.13 7.69
CA LEU A 3 14.43 -3.50 6.38
C LEU A 3 15.88 -3.29 6.00
N GLY A 4 16.31 -3.94 4.92
CA GLY A 4 17.67 -3.82 4.43
C GLY A 4 17.68 -3.30 3.00
N HIS A 5 18.45 -2.24 2.78
CA HIS A 5 18.70 -1.69 1.45
C HIS A 5 19.98 -2.27 0.86
N SER A 6 19.99 -2.56 -0.44
CA SER A 6 21.19 -3.02 -1.16
C SER A 6 21.85 -4.22 -0.46
N LYS A 7 23.17 -4.20 -0.24
CA LYS A 7 23.93 -5.20 0.52
C LYS A 7 23.34 -5.47 1.91
N GLY A 8 22.83 -4.45 2.62
CA GLY A 8 22.25 -4.63 3.95
C GLY A 8 21.04 -5.57 3.97
N GLY A 9 20.26 -5.62 2.89
CA GLY A 9 19.17 -6.60 2.76
C GLY A 9 19.67 -8.02 2.48
N VAL A 10 20.77 -8.14 1.75
CA VAL A 10 21.46 -9.41 1.51
C VAL A 10 22.06 -9.98 2.80
N ASP A 11 22.70 -9.13 3.60
CA ASP A 11 23.27 -9.49 4.89
C ASP A 11 22.18 -9.88 5.91
N ALA A 12 21.07 -9.13 5.94
CA ALA A 12 19.92 -9.48 6.77
C ALA A 12 19.32 -10.84 6.38
N ALA A 13 19.20 -11.11 5.07
CA ALA A 13 18.76 -12.42 4.57
C ALA A 13 19.76 -13.52 4.94
N ALA A 14 21.05 -13.27 4.85
CA ALA A 14 22.09 -14.23 5.24
C ALA A 14 22.02 -14.55 6.74
N ALA A 15 21.85 -13.54 7.60
CA ALA A 15 21.67 -13.73 9.04
C ALA A 15 20.44 -14.58 9.36
N LEU A 16 19.32 -14.34 8.67
CA LEU A 16 18.12 -15.16 8.83
C LEU A 16 18.30 -16.59 8.34
N SER A 17 19.02 -16.82 7.24
CA SER A 17 19.27 -18.17 6.73
C SER A 17 20.23 -18.97 7.61
N MET A 18 21.21 -18.33 8.24
CA MET A 18 22.24 -19.00 9.06
C MET A 18 21.81 -19.19 10.52
N TYR A 19 21.14 -18.19 11.10
CA TYR A 19 20.85 -18.13 12.54
C TYR A 19 19.35 -18.13 12.83
N TRP A 20 18.55 -18.78 11.99
CA TRP A 20 17.09 -18.78 12.11
C TRP A 20 16.61 -19.25 13.49
N SER A 21 17.25 -20.26 14.07
CA SER A 21 16.91 -20.80 15.40
C SER A 21 16.88 -19.72 16.48
N ASP A 22 17.79 -18.75 16.39
CA ASP A 22 18.01 -17.74 17.42
C ASP A 22 17.24 -16.45 17.13
N LEU A 23 16.82 -16.27 15.87
CA LEU A 23 16.16 -15.07 15.35
C LEU A 23 14.65 -15.22 15.16
N LYS A 24 14.12 -16.45 15.10
CA LYS A 24 12.70 -16.72 14.83
C LYS A 24 11.73 -15.97 15.74
N ASP A 25 12.06 -15.82 17.01
CA ASP A 25 11.20 -15.16 18.00
C ASP A 25 11.48 -13.65 18.12
N LYS A 26 12.46 -13.14 17.36
CA LYS A 26 12.90 -11.74 17.39
C LYS A 26 12.57 -11.00 16.08
N VAL A 27 12.52 -11.72 14.97
CA VAL A 27 12.31 -11.14 13.63
C VAL A 27 10.95 -11.49 13.08
N ALA A 28 10.05 -10.52 13.11
CA ALA A 28 8.69 -10.67 12.59
C ALA A 28 8.56 -10.63 11.05
N GLY A 29 9.62 -10.27 10.31
CA GLY A 29 9.59 -10.13 8.86
C GLY A 29 10.80 -9.38 8.31
N LEU A 30 11.09 -9.56 7.02
CA LEU A 30 12.21 -8.93 6.31
C LEU A 30 11.75 -8.29 5.00
N ALA A 31 12.05 -7.00 4.84
CA ALA A 31 11.92 -6.26 3.59
C ALA A 31 13.30 -6.11 2.94
N LEU A 32 13.43 -6.66 1.74
CA LEU A 32 14.59 -6.47 0.88
C LEU A 32 14.31 -5.34 -0.09
N VAL A 33 15.05 -4.24 0.04
CA VAL A 33 14.82 -3.01 -0.71
C VAL A 33 15.98 -2.80 -1.67
N GLN A 34 15.74 -3.00 -2.96
CA GLN A 34 16.78 -2.93 -4.00
C GLN A 34 18.00 -3.80 -3.65
N SER A 35 17.78 -4.94 -3.01
CA SER A 35 18.86 -5.81 -2.52
C SER A 35 19.22 -6.85 -3.59
N PRO A 36 20.49 -6.98 -4.01
CA PRO A 36 20.91 -7.92 -5.05
C PRO A 36 20.95 -9.36 -4.50
N TYR A 37 19.78 -9.93 -4.18
CA TYR A 37 19.65 -11.27 -3.59
C TYR A 37 20.22 -12.35 -4.50
N GLY A 38 19.90 -12.29 -5.80
CA GLY A 38 20.41 -13.20 -6.83
C GLY A 38 21.88 -12.96 -7.19
N GLY A 39 22.39 -11.77 -6.90
CA GLY A 39 23.73 -11.31 -7.30
C GLY A 39 23.68 -9.94 -7.97
N SER A 40 24.85 -9.38 -8.21
CA SER A 40 25.02 -8.13 -8.95
C SER A 40 25.82 -8.41 -10.22
N PRO A 41 25.27 -8.13 -11.42
CA PRO A 41 26.02 -8.22 -12.66
C PRO A 41 27.18 -7.21 -12.67
N ILE A 42 26.99 -6.05 -12.05
CA ILE A 42 28.05 -5.03 -11.94
C ILE A 42 29.19 -5.53 -11.06
N ALA A 43 28.90 -6.12 -9.89
CA ALA A 43 29.95 -6.69 -9.04
C ALA A 43 30.71 -7.82 -9.74
N SER A 44 29.97 -8.69 -10.45
CA SER A 44 30.56 -9.79 -11.22
C SER A 44 31.44 -9.28 -12.37
N ASP A 45 31.04 -8.20 -13.04
CA ASP A 45 31.81 -7.60 -14.14
C ASP A 45 33.06 -6.86 -13.66
N ILE A 46 32.97 -6.20 -12.49
CA ILE A 46 34.10 -5.52 -11.87
C ILE A 46 35.15 -6.51 -11.39
N LEU A 47 34.75 -7.65 -10.84
CA LEU A 47 35.69 -8.60 -10.23
C LEU A 47 36.21 -9.67 -11.21
N ARG A 48 35.65 -9.76 -12.43
CA ARG A 48 36.07 -10.75 -13.43
C ARG A 48 37.40 -10.37 -14.09
N GLU A 49 38.43 -11.18 -13.91
CA GLU A 49 39.73 -11.00 -14.57
C GLU A 49 39.69 -11.44 -16.05
N GLY A 50 40.37 -10.70 -16.94
CA GLY A 50 40.76 -11.22 -18.27
C GLY A 50 40.03 -10.75 -19.54
N GLN A 51 38.96 -9.94 -19.50
CA GLN A 51 38.36 -9.39 -20.74
C GLN A 51 38.96 -8.04 -21.14
N VAL A 52 39.79 -8.04 -22.17
CA VAL A 52 40.48 -6.86 -22.74
C VAL A 52 39.49 -5.86 -23.39
N ALA A 53 38.33 -6.33 -23.86
CA ALA A 53 37.37 -5.53 -24.62
C ALA A 53 36.57 -4.48 -23.79
N TYR A 54 36.55 -4.60 -22.46
CA TYR A 54 35.73 -3.73 -21.58
C TYR A 54 36.52 -3.08 -20.43
N LYS A 55 37.86 -3.04 -20.51
CA LYS A 55 38.71 -2.42 -19.49
C LYS A 55 38.28 -0.99 -19.15
N GLU A 56 37.86 -0.21 -20.15
CA GLU A 56 37.42 1.17 -19.94
C GLU A 56 36.03 1.27 -19.31
N ALA A 57 35.06 0.45 -19.72
CA ALA A 57 33.74 0.41 -19.07
C ALA A 57 33.84 -0.08 -17.62
N ARG A 58 34.72 -1.04 -17.36
CA ARG A 58 35.05 -1.53 -16.01
C ARG A 58 35.63 -0.42 -15.14
N ARG A 59 36.62 0.34 -15.64
CA ARG A 59 37.20 1.48 -14.91
C ARG A 59 36.18 2.56 -14.61
N ILE A 60 35.28 2.87 -15.55
CA ILE A 60 34.20 3.83 -15.34
C ILE A 60 33.23 3.33 -14.25
N MET A 61 32.84 2.06 -14.29
CA MET A 61 31.96 1.47 -13.27
C MET A 61 32.64 1.37 -11.90
N GLU A 62 33.91 0.97 -11.84
CA GLU A 62 34.74 0.98 -10.62
C GLU A 62 34.82 2.39 -10.03
N PHE A 63 35.10 3.41 -10.85
CA PHE A 63 35.16 4.80 -10.41
C PHE A 63 33.82 5.30 -9.87
N ILE A 64 32.72 5.01 -10.59
CA ILE A 64 31.37 5.38 -10.19
C ILE A 64 30.99 4.70 -8.86
N ILE A 65 31.26 3.40 -8.72
CA ILE A 65 30.95 2.66 -7.50
C ILE A 65 31.78 3.14 -6.33
N CYS A 66 33.11 3.30 -6.48
CA CYS A 66 33.97 3.77 -5.40
C CYS A 66 33.65 5.21 -4.94
N LYS A 67 33.14 6.07 -5.84
CA LYS A 67 32.74 7.44 -5.50
C LYS A 67 31.36 7.53 -4.86
N ILE A 68 30.42 6.66 -5.26
CA ILE A 68 29.02 6.68 -4.78
C ILE A 68 28.85 5.80 -3.54
N ILE A 69 29.41 4.59 -3.58
CA ILE A 69 29.46 3.63 -2.49
C ILE A 69 30.84 3.82 -1.88
N LYS A 70 30.94 4.54 -0.76
CA LYS A 70 32.18 4.67 0.03
C LYS A 70 32.60 3.33 0.69
N GLY A 71 32.46 2.22 -0.02
CA GLY A 71 32.61 0.85 0.47
C GLY A 71 33.91 0.20 -0.02
N ASP A 72 34.32 -0.84 0.70
CA ASP A 72 35.49 -1.67 0.36
C ASP A 72 35.17 -2.56 -0.86
N MET A 73 36.11 -2.73 -1.79
CA MET A 73 35.96 -3.63 -2.95
C MET A 73 35.66 -5.07 -2.53
N ARG A 74 36.15 -5.50 -1.36
CA ARG A 74 35.83 -6.82 -0.77
C ARG A 74 34.34 -7.00 -0.50
N SER A 75 33.62 -5.91 -0.27
CA SER A 75 32.18 -5.91 -0.04
C SER A 75 31.33 -6.12 -1.31
N LEU A 76 31.97 -6.22 -2.48
CA LEU A 76 31.34 -6.61 -3.74
C LEU A 76 31.53 -8.10 -4.05
N GLU A 77 32.52 -8.77 -3.45
CA GLU A 77 32.83 -10.18 -3.72
C GLU A 77 31.66 -11.09 -3.38
N ASP A 78 31.02 -10.86 -2.24
CA ASP A 78 29.84 -11.59 -1.78
C ASP A 78 28.60 -11.33 -2.63
N LEU A 79 28.56 -10.22 -3.38
CA LEU A 79 27.49 -9.87 -4.29
C LEU A 79 27.68 -10.50 -5.69
N THR A 80 28.81 -11.14 -5.96
CA THR A 80 29.00 -11.85 -7.24
C THR A 80 28.05 -13.03 -7.37
N TYR A 81 27.65 -13.35 -8.61
CA TYR A 81 26.75 -14.49 -8.86
C TYR A 81 27.30 -15.81 -8.33
N GLU A 82 28.63 -16.02 -8.41
CA GLU A 82 29.26 -17.24 -7.94
C GLU A 82 29.10 -17.40 -6.42
N LYS A 83 29.44 -16.36 -5.65
CA LYS A 83 29.34 -16.37 -4.19
C LYS A 83 27.88 -16.42 -3.72
N ARG A 84 26.99 -15.66 -4.35
CA ARG A 84 25.54 -15.70 -4.02
C ARG A 84 24.94 -17.07 -4.28
N ARG A 85 25.25 -17.69 -5.41
CA ARG A 85 24.77 -19.04 -5.74
C ARG A 85 25.30 -20.08 -4.76
N GLU A 86 26.56 -20.01 -4.38
CA GLU A 86 27.16 -20.90 -3.38
C GLU A 86 26.50 -20.72 -2.00
N PHE A 87 26.22 -19.47 -1.61
CA PHE A 87 25.58 -19.18 -0.34
C PHE A 87 24.14 -19.70 -0.31
N ILE A 88 23.33 -19.38 -1.33
CA ILE A 88 21.90 -19.75 -1.39
C ILE A 88 21.73 -21.27 -1.47
N SER A 89 22.66 -21.99 -2.09
CA SER A 89 22.61 -23.46 -2.15
C SER A 89 22.82 -24.10 -0.78
N LYS A 90 23.68 -23.51 0.06
CA LYS A 90 23.99 -23.96 1.43
C LYS A 90 22.98 -23.48 2.47
N HIS A 91 22.50 -22.23 2.34
CA HIS A 91 21.70 -21.53 3.35
C HIS A 91 20.43 -20.95 2.72
N ARG A 92 19.34 -21.73 2.73
CA ARG A 92 18.04 -21.30 2.21
C ARG A 92 17.30 -20.42 3.21
N LEU A 93 16.69 -19.36 2.70
CA LEU A 93 15.87 -18.45 3.49
C LEU A 93 14.56 -19.16 3.90
N PRO A 94 14.10 -19.04 5.17
CA PRO A 94 12.89 -19.71 5.66
C PRO A 94 11.61 -18.97 5.23
N VAL A 95 11.33 -18.98 3.93
CA VAL A 95 10.24 -18.20 3.29
C VAL A 95 8.84 -18.54 3.79
N GLU A 96 8.63 -19.75 4.32
CA GLU A 96 7.35 -20.17 4.87
C GLU A 96 7.10 -19.54 6.24
N GLN A 97 8.14 -19.41 7.05
CA GLN A 97 8.06 -19.00 8.45
C GLN A 97 8.23 -17.48 8.63
N VAL A 98 8.97 -16.84 7.73
CA VAL A 98 9.19 -15.39 7.75
C VAL A 98 8.35 -14.70 6.66
N PRO A 99 7.59 -13.63 6.99
CA PRO A 99 7.04 -12.73 5.99
C PRO A 99 8.16 -12.00 5.24
N LEU A 100 8.13 -12.07 3.91
CA LEU A 100 9.15 -11.48 3.04
C LEU A 100 8.52 -10.55 2.02
N VAL A 101 9.13 -9.38 1.86
CA VAL A 101 8.79 -8.41 0.80
C VAL A 101 10.05 -8.07 0.02
N SER A 102 9.98 -8.14 -1.31
CA SER A 102 11.03 -7.66 -2.20
C SER A 102 10.55 -6.39 -2.90
N PHE A 103 11.34 -5.33 -2.83
CA PHE A 103 11.06 -4.06 -3.49
C PHE A 103 12.17 -3.74 -4.48
N HIS A 104 11.80 -3.34 -5.68
CA HIS A 104 12.75 -2.89 -6.69
C HIS A 104 12.19 -1.75 -7.53
N THR A 105 13.07 -0.97 -8.15
CA THR A 105 12.69 0.16 -9.03
C THR A 105 13.45 0.06 -10.36
N GLU A 106 13.24 1.03 -11.24
CA GLU A 106 14.02 1.21 -12.47
C GLU A 106 14.51 2.64 -12.59
N ALA A 107 15.79 2.83 -12.91
CA ALA A 107 16.33 4.16 -13.16
C ALA A 107 15.81 4.74 -14.50
N ARG A 108 15.67 6.06 -14.53
CA ARG A 108 15.33 6.77 -15.76
C ARG A 108 16.58 6.92 -16.64
N VAL A 109 16.61 6.21 -17.75
CA VAL A 109 17.63 6.38 -18.80
C VAL A 109 17.12 7.39 -19.83
N ALA A 110 17.47 8.66 -19.65
CA ALA A 110 17.12 9.74 -20.59
C ALA A 110 18.38 10.24 -21.32
N PRO A 111 18.32 10.51 -22.64
CA PRO A 111 19.49 10.97 -23.42
C PRO A 111 20.21 12.19 -22.82
N GLY A 112 19.45 13.16 -22.31
CA GLY A 112 20.02 14.35 -21.67
C GLY A 112 20.79 14.06 -20.37
N VAL A 113 20.38 13.06 -19.60
CA VAL A 113 21.06 12.64 -18.35
C VAL A 113 22.37 11.91 -18.64
N VAL A 114 22.39 11.13 -19.73
CA VAL A 114 23.60 10.45 -20.22
C VAL A 114 24.58 11.44 -20.85
N ALA A 115 24.09 12.48 -21.54
CA ALA A 115 24.92 13.54 -22.11
C ALA A 115 25.72 14.32 -21.05
N THR A 116 25.13 14.57 -19.87
CA THR A 116 25.84 15.18 -18.73
C THR A 116 27.04 14.33 -18.28
N MET A 117 26.92 13.00 -18.27
CA MET A 117 28.05 12.10 -17.98
C MET A 117 29.11 12.12 -19.07
N SER A 118 28.72 12.21 -20.34
CA SER A 118 29.68 12.30 -21.45
C SER A 118 30.54 13.57 -21.35
N GLN A 119 29.92 14.71 -21.03
CA GLN A 119 30.65 15.98 -20.84
C GLN A 119 31.63 15.93 -19.66
N ILE A 120 31.21 15.33 -18.55
CA ILE A 120 32.05 15.15 -17.36
C ILE A 120 33.21 14.17 -17.62
N ALA A 121 32.95 13.06 -18.33
CA ALA A 121 33.98 12.11 -18.72
C ALA A 121 35.03 12.74 -19.65
N HIS A 122 34.63 13.64 -20.55
CA HIS A 122 35.56 14.40 -21.40
C HIS A 122 36.44 15.38 -20.63
N ALA A 123 35.94 15.94 -19.53
CA ALA A 123 36.70 16.87 -18.69
C ALA A 123 37.73 16.16 -17.79
N GLU A 124 37.41 14.98 -17.26
CA GLU A 124 38.28 14.28 -16.30
C GLU A 124 39.19 13.20 -16.93
N LEU A 125 38.85 12.68 -18.12
CA LEU A 125 39.61 11.61 -18.78
C LEU A 125 39.87 11.92 -20.27
N PRO A 126 40.67 12.96 -20.59
CA PRO A 126 40.86 13.44 -21.97
C PRO A 126 41.58 12.45 -22.91
N TRP A 127 42.24 11.41 -22.39
CA TRP A 127 42.99 10.42 -23.17
C TRP A 127 42.19 9.14 -23.53
N LEU A 128 40.93 9.01 -23.13
CA LEU A 128 40.09 7.84 -23.43
C LEU A 128 39.36 8.01 -24.77
N PRO A 129 39.50 7.09 -25.75
CA PRO A 129 38.70 7.11 -26.97
C PRO A 129 37.32 6.54 -26.65
N LEU A 130 36.32 7.40 -26.43
CA LEU A 130 34.93 6.96 -26.27
C LEU A 130 34.39 6.43 -27.62
N PRO A 131 33.51 5.40 -27.62
CA PRO A 131 32.99 4.82 -28.86
C PRO A 131 32.21 5.85 -29.68
N ARG A 132 32.52 5.89 -30.99
CA ARG A 132 31.94 6.80 -32.01
C ARG A 132 30.40 6.78 -32.11
N PHE A 133 29.73 5.81 -31.49
CA PHE A 133 28.27 5.67 -31.45
C PHE A 133 27.53 6.75 -30.63
N LEU A 134 28.24 7.56 -29.83
CA LEU A 134 27.66 8.65 -29.04
C LEU A 134 27.76 10.04 -29.69
N TYR A 135 28.41 10.16 -30.85
CA TYR A 135 28.63 11.44 -31.52
C TYR A 135 27.69 11.62 -32.71
N GLY A 136 26.74 12.54 -32.57
CA GLY A 136 26.19 13.27 -33.70
C GLY A 136 26.81 14.66 -33.72
N GLY A 137 27.56 14.98 -34.77
CA GLY A 137 28.03 16.35 -35.08
C GLY A 137 29.54 16.53 -35.09
N ASP A 138 30.06 16.95 -36.26
CA ASP A 138 31.44 17.33 -36.55
C ASP A 138 31.91 18.57 -35.77
N GLU A 139 33.20 18.59 -35.43
CA GLU A 139 34.20 19.65 -35.71
C GLU A 139 35.28 19.77 -34.62
N PHE A 140 36.49 19.99 -35.11
CA PHE A 140 37.77 20.08 -34.41
C PHE A 140 37.91 21.43 -33.69
N ALA A 141 38.38 21.47 -32.43
CA ALA A 141 39.07 22.64 -31.90
C ALA A 141 40.10 22.26 -30.81
N SER A 142 41.36 22.49 -31.15
CA SER A 142 42.53 22.42 -30.26
C SER A 142 42.53 23.59 -29.27
N GLY A 143 42.78 23.33 -27.98
CA GLY A 143 43.03 24.39 -26.99
C GLY A 143 43.51 23.87 -25.63
N LYS A 144 44.77 24.19 -25.28
CA LYS A 144 45.42 23.93 -23.98
C LYS A 144 44.81 24.78 -22.84
N SER A 145 44.69 24.23 -21.64
CA SER A 145 45.27 24.78 -20.38
C SER A 145 44.60 24.17 -19.13
N GLY A 146 45.43 23.87 -18.14
CA GLY A 146 45.02 23.26 -16.88
C GLY A 146 44.25 24.20 -15.96
N ARG A 147 43.17 23.65 -15.38
CA ARG A 147 42.57 23.99 -14.09
C ARG A 147 41.84 22.74 -13.62
N GLU A 148 42.42 22.01 -12.66
CA GLU A 148 41.73 20.90 -12.00
C GLU A 148 40.61 21.47 -11.13
N VAL A 149 39.42 21.57 -11.71
CA VAL A 149 38.19 21.86 -10.96
C VAL A 149 37.57 20.50 -10.63
N PRO A 150 37.29 20.17 -9.36
CA PRO A 150 36.77 18.85 -9.01
C PRO A 150 35.41 18.64 -9.66
N VAL A 151 35.29 17.69 -10.59
CA VAL A 151 34.04 17.46 -11.30
C VAL A 151 33.10 16.66 -10.42
N VAL A 152 32.01 17.28 -9.99
CA VAL A 152 30.96 16.63 -9.21
C VAL A 152 30.09 15.82 -10.16
N ILE A 153 30.16 14.49 -10.08
CA ILE A 153 29.28 13.57 -10.81
C ILE A 153 27.91 13.51 -10.12
N PRO A 154 26.81 13.92 -10.78
CA PRO A 154 25.48 13.71 -10.21
C PRO A 154 25.17 12.22 -10.09
N VAL A 155 24.80 11.77 -8.88
CA VAL A 155 24.47 10.36 -8.58
C VAL A 155 23.42 9.80 -9.54
N ALA A 156 22.37 10.57 -9.85
CA ALA A 156 21.32 10.17 -10.78
C ALA A 156 21.85 9.90 -12.21
N ALA A 157 22.87 10.64 -12.64
CA ALA A 157 23.45 10.49 -13.97
C ALA A 157 24.36 9.26 -14.06
N ALA A 158 25.13 9.00 -13.00
CA ALA A 158 25.86 7.74 -12.84
C ALA A 158 24.92 6.51 -12.84
N MET A 159 23.83 6.55 -12.07
CA MET A 159 22.82 5.48 -12.03
C MET A 159 22.18 5.26 -13.40
N ALA A 160 21.91 6.32 -14.16
CA ALA A 160 21.38 6.20 -15.52
C ALA A 160 22.35 5.53 -16.49
N VAL A 161 23.66 5.82 -16.39
CA VAL A 161 24.70 5.17 -17.22
C VAL A 161 24.84 3.70 -16.86
N CYS A 162 24.89 3.36 -15.57
CA CYS A 162 24.95 1.97 -15.14
C CYS A 162 23.68 1.20 -15.53
N ALA A 163 22.50 1.81 -15.43
CA ALA A 163 21.26 1.21 -15.89
C ALA A 163 21.24 0.96 -17.41
N LEU A 164 21.76 1.92 -18.19
CA LEU A 164 21.91 1.75 -19.63
C LEU A 164 22.90 0.63 -19.97
N HIS A 165 24.03 0.56 -19.26
CA HIS A 165 25.01 -0.51 -19.44
C HIS A 165 24.37 -1.89 -19.22
N LEU A 166 23.65 -2.06 -18.11
CA LEU A 166 22.98 -3.32 -17.79
C LEU A 166 21.91 -3.68 -18.84
N LYS A 167 21.16 -2.70 -19.32
CA LYS A 167 20.17 -2.93 -20.37
C LYS A 167 20.79 -3.33 -21.71
N LEU A 168 21.90 -2.70 -22.10
CA LEU A 168 22.58 -3.02 -23.37
C LEU A 168 23.29 -4.37 -23.32
N ARG A 169 23.92 -4.72 -22.18
CA ARG A 169 24.72 -5.93 -22.05
C ARG A 169 23.91 -7.17 -21.71
N TYR A 170 22.91 -7.02 -20.82
CA TYR A 170 22.14 -8.14 -20.29
C TYR A 170 20.67 -8.14 -20.72
N GLY A 171 20.20 -7.08 -21.38
CA GLY A 171 18.79 -6.95 -21.78
C GLY A 171 17.82 -6.65 -20.63
N GLU A 172 18.33 -6.46 -19.42
CA GLU A 172 17.55 -6.34 -18.20
C GLU A 172 17.43 -4.90 -17.71
N ALA A 173 16.27 -4.55 -17.15
CA ALA A 173 16.06 -3.27 -16.51
C ALA A 173 16.59 -3.27 -15.07
N SER A 174 17.10 -2.12 -14.62
CA SER A 174 17.71 -1.96 -13.30
C SER A 174 17.45 -0.58 -12.73
N ASP A 175 17.65 -0.45 -11.42
CA ASP A 175 17.65 0.82 -10.68
C ASP A 175 18.98 1.60 -10.82
N GLY A 176 19.90 1.12 -11.65
CA GLY A 176 21.25 1.65 -11.80
C GLY A 176 22.33 0.78 -11.16
N LEU A 177 22.00 -0.13 -10.25
CA LEU A 177 22.97 -1.06 -9.66
C LEU A 177 22.48 -2.51 -9.59
N VAL A 178 21.19 -2.70 -9.38
CA VAL A 178 20.56 -4.00 -9.19
C VAL A 178 19.48 -4.21 -10.24
N THR A 179 19.50 -5.36 -10.90
CA THR A 179 18.46 -5.72 -11.87
C THR A 179 17.17 -6.08 -11.14
N ARG A 180 16.02 -5.91 -11.81
CA ARG A 180 14.73 -6.31 -11.23
C ARG A 180 14.73 -7.78 -10.82
N ARG A 181 15.26 -8.64 -11.70
CA ARG A 181 15.31 -10.08 -11.49
C ARG A 181 16.14 -10.48 -10.28
N ASP A 182 17.29 -9.83 -10.08
CA ASP A 182 18.17 -10.16 -8.97
C ASP A 182 17.69 -9.59 -7.63
N ALA A 183 16.82 -8.58 -7.67
CA ALA A 183 16.17 -8.03 -6.48
C ALA A 183 14.98 -8.87 -5.97
N GLU A 184 14.42 -9.75 -6.82
CA GLU A 184 13.27 -10.57 -6.46
C GLU A 184 13.70 -11.84 -5.69
N VAL A 185 13.27 -11.95 -4.43
CA VAL A 185 13.48 -13.15 -3.62
C VAL A 185 12.35 -14.17 -3.87
N PRO A 186 12.66 -15.43 -4.22
CA PRO A 186 11.65 -16.46 -4.38
C PRO A 186 10.79 -16.63 -3.12
N GLY A 187 9.46 -16.69 -3.28
CA GLY A 187 8.51 -16.83 -2.17
C GLY A 187 8.20 -15.53 -1.40
N SER A 188 8.77 -14.39 -1.82
CA SER A 188 8.42 -13.08 -1.27
C SER A 188 7.26 -12.41 -2.03
N VAL A 189 6.59 -11.45 -1.38
CA VAL A 189 5.68 -10.53 -2.07
C VAL A 189 6.52 -9.45 -2.76
N VAL A 190 6.38 -9.33 -4.08
CA VAL A 190 7.16 -8.38 -4.87
C VAL A 190 6.38 -7.08 -5.09
N VAL A 191 7.01 -5.95 -4.76
CA VAL A 191 6.48 -4.61 -4.97
C VAL A 191 7.16 -3.99 -6.18
N ARG A 192 6.38 -3.73 -7.22
CA ARG A 192 6.85 -3.17 -8.49
C ARG A 192 6.28 -1.77 -8.69
N LEU A 193 7.15 -0.76 -8.84
CA LEU A 193 6.72 0.59 -9.21
C LEU A 193 6.76 0.81 -10.71
N GLU A 194 5.73 1.51 -11.20
CA GLU A 194 5.70 2.06 -12.57
C GLU A 194 6.58 3.31 -12.69
N ARG A 195 6.72 4.07 -11.60
CA ARG A 195 7.57 5.27 -11.57
C ARG A 195 9.05 4.86 -11.62
N LYS A 196 9.81 5.53 -12.49
CA LYS A 196 11.25 5.33 -12.63
C LYS A 196 12.01 6.08 -11.54
N LEU A 197 12.64 5.34 -10.64
CA LEU A 197 13.41 5.80 -9.50
C LEU A 197 14.73 5.02 -9.48
N ASP A 198 15.84 5.72 -9.25
CA ASP A 198 17.16 5.10 -9.17
C ASP A 198 17.42 4.42 -7.81
N HIS A 199 18.55 3.71 -7.70
CA HIS A 199 18.98 2.99 -6.50
C HIS A 199 19.19 3.91 -5.28
N ALA A 200 19.55 5.17 -5.54
CA ALA A 200 19.92 6.13 -4.51
C ALA A 200 18.69 6.84 -3.91
N TRP A 201 17.58 6.88 -4.65
CA TRP A 201 16.32 7.48 -4.23
C TRP A 201 15.82 6.98 -2.87
N MET A 202 16.07 5.70 -2.55
CA MET A 202 15.63 5.13 -1.28
C MET A 202 16.39 5.67 -0.06
N VAL A 203 17.62 6.15 -0.28
CA VAL A 203 18.56 6.57 0.79
C VAL A 203 18.60 8.09 0.91
N TYR A 204 18.50 8.82 -0.21
CA TYR A 204 18.58 10.27 -0.21
C TYR A 204 17.20 10.91 -0.22
N SER A 205 16.77 11.44 0.93
CA SER A 205 15.58 12.27 1.04
C SER A 205 15.79 13.60 0.31
N SER A 206 14.87 13.95 -0.59
CA SER A 206 14.79 15.32 -1.11
C SER A 206 14.42 16.27 0.06
N GLN A 207 15.24 17.29 0.31
CA GLN A 207 14.95 18.30 1.35
C GLN A 207 13.72 19.16 1.04
N LYS A 208 13.18 19.10 -0.19
CA LYS A 208 11.97 19.82 -0.59
C LYS A 208 10.78 18.84 -0.60
N LYS A 209 9.95 18.92 0.44
CA LYS A 209 8.65 18.23 0.52
C LYS A 209 7.67 18.85 -0.48
N ASN A 210 7.71 18.41 -1.73
CA ASN A 210 6.60 18.61 -2.66
C ASN A 210 5.52 17.59 -2.34
N GLN A 211 4.28 18.01 -2.05
CA GLN A 211 3.14 17.13 -1.71
C GLN A 211 2.75 16.14 -2.84
N LEU A 212 3.33 16.28 -4.03
CA LEU A 212 3.07 15.46 -5.21
C LEU A 212 4.18 14.44 -5.50
N GLU A 213 5.32 14.51 -4.80
CA GLU A 213 6.42 13.58 -4.99
C GLU A 213 6.33 12.44 -3.99
N ALA A 214 6.42 11.20 -4.47
CA ALA A 214 6.60 10.04 -3.59
C ALA A 214 7.78 10.29 -2.64
N ASP A 215 7.57 10.06 -1.35
CA ASP A 215 8.61 10.10 -0.33
C ASP A 215 9.16 8.69 -0.09
N ALA A 216 10.48 8.61 0.08
CA ALA A 216 11.17 7.40 0.50
C ALA A 216 10.66 6.92 1.87
N SER A 217 10.36 7.85 2.78
CA SER A 217 9.87 7.55 4.13
C SER A 217 8.51 6.85 4.10
N ASP A 218 7.57 7.39 3.33
CA ASP A 218 6.23 6.81 3.15
C ASP A 218 6.30 5.43 2.50
N MET A 219 7.24 5.25 1.56
CA MET A 219 7.47 3.95 0.93
C MET A 219 7.98 2.92 1.96
N CYS A 220 8.96 3.28 2.79
CA CYS A 220 9.44 2.41 3.86
C CYS A 220 8.32 2.03 4.84
N GLU A 221 7.47 2.99 5.23
CA GLU A 221 6.31 2.72 6.08
C GLU A 221 5.32 1.77 5.40
N ALA A 222 5.03 1.96 4.12
CA ALA A 222 4.15 1.08 3.36
C ALA A 222 4.71 -0.34 3.24
N LEU A 223 6.02 -0.49 3.00
CA LEU A 223 6.69 -1.80 2.93
C LEU A 223 6.63 -2.55 4.27
N LEU A 224 6.89 -1.84 5.38
CA LEU A 224 6.79 -2.40 6.73
C LEU A 224 5.33 -2.75 7.06
N THR A 225 4.37 -1.93 6.67
CA THR A 225 2.94 -2.20 6.88
C THR A 225 2.50 -3.44 6.11
N MET A 226 2.94 -3.61 4.86
CA MET A 226 2.70 -4.83 4.08
C MET A 226 3.30 -6.07 4.77
N LEU A 227 4.50 -5.97 5.33
CA LEU A 227 5.09 -7.09 6.08
C LEU A 227 4.24 -7.52 7.28
N VAL A 228 3.71 -6.55 8.04
CA VAL A 228 2.80 -6.84 9.15
C VAL A 228 1.55 -7.54 8.64
N GLU A 229 0.96 -7.05 7.55
CA GLU A 229 -0.24 -7.65 6.98
C GLU A 229 0.01 -9.09 6.49
N ILE A 230 1.12 -9.35 5.81
CA ILE A 230 1.52 -10.70 5.38
C ILE A 230 1.71 -11.61 6.60
N GLY A 231 2.35 -11.13 7.67
CA GLY A 231 2.51 -11.87 8.91
C GLY A 231 1.19 -12.27 9.55
N ARG A 232 0.22 -11.34 9.62
CA ARG A 232 -1.12 -11.61 10.18
C ARG A 232 -1.89 -12.63 9.34
N ARG A 233 -1.85 -12.50 8.01
CA ARG A 233 -2.46 -13.48 7.08
C ARG A 233 -1.88 -14.87 7.28
N LYS A 234 -0.55 -15.00 7.46
CA LYS A 234 0.11 -16.30 7.74
C LYS A 234 -0.30 -16.91 9.08
N GLN A 235 -0.62 -16.09 10.07
CA GLN A 235 -1.10 -16.55 11.39
C GLN A 235 -2.59 -16.92 11.41
N GLY A 236 -3.29 -16.87 10.26
CA GLY A 236 -4.73 -17.12 10.18
C GLY A 236 -5.56 -16.05 10.88
N GLU A 237 -4.95 -14.93 11.27
CA GLU A 237 -5.66 -13.75 11.73
C GLU A 237 -6.16 -12.97 10.52
N ASP A 238 -7.33 -13.37 9.99
CA ASP A 238 -8.08 -12.48 9.13
C ASP A 238 -8.23 -11.14 9.86
N PRO A 239 -7.90 -10.00 9.23
CA PRO A 239 -8.08 -8.70 9.87
C PRO A 239 -9.55 -8.62 10.24
N LYS A 240 -9.85 -8.61 11.55
CA LYS A 240 -11.21 -8.44 12.09
C LYS A 240 -11.74 -7.08 11.62
N MET A 241 -12.30 -7.07 10.41
CA MET A 241 -13.03 -5.95 9.85
C MET A 241 -14.16 -5.67 10.83
N VAL A 242 -14.08 -4.52 11.52
CA VAL A 242 -15.07 -4.15 12.52
C VAL A 242 -16.41 -4.00 11.81
N LYS A 243 -17.32 -4.96 12.04
CA LYS A 243 -18.65 -4.95 11.44
C LYS A 243 -19.37 -3.65 11.81
N PHE A 244 -19.64 -2.80 10.83
CA PHE A 244 -20.25 -1.47 11.06
C PHE A 244 -21.78 -1.53 11.14
N LEU A 245 -22.40 -2.58 10.61
CA LEU A 245 -23.83 -2.88 10.72
C LEU A 245 -24.16 -3.50 12.08
N LYS A 246 -24.19 -2.64 13.11
CA LYS A 246 -24.51 -3.05 14.49
C LYS A 246 -25.96 -2.70 14.84
N PRO A 247 -26.55 -3.34 15.86
CA PRO A 247 -27.79 -2.86 16.47
C PRO A 247 -27.73 -1.37 16.82
N ASN A 248 -28.86 -0.68 16.77
CA ASN A 248 -29.01 0.76 17.00
C ASN A 248 -28.39 1.67 15.93
N LYS A 249 -27.84 1.11 14.83
CA LYS A 249 -27.45 1.90 13.66
C LYS A 249 -28.68 2.31 12.84
N ALA A 250 -28.72 3.58 12.45
CA ALA A 250 -29.75 4.09 11.58
C ALA A 250 -29.39 3.81 10.11
N VAL A 251 -30.37 3.36 9.36
CA VAL A 251 -30.24 2.95 7.96
C VAL A 251 -31.40 3.53 7.13
N ILE A 252 -31.21 3.66 5.83
CA ILE A 252 -32.25 4.05 4.89
C ILE A 252 -32.64 2.82 4.08
N VAL A 253 -33.94 2.54 3.99
CA VAL A 253 -34.43 1.44 3.14
C VAL A 253 -34.44 1.91 1.69
N LEU A 254 -33.77 1.18 0.80
CA LEU A 254 -33.64 1.54 -0.61
C LEU A 254 -34.81 1.03 -1.45
N GLN A 255 -35.36 -0.15 -1.12
CA GLN A 255 -36.32 -0.84 -1.97
C GLN A 255 -37.59 -1.32 -1.24
N GLY A 256 -38.66 -1.53 -2.02
CA GLY A 256 -39.97 -2.00 -1.57
C GLY A 256 -40.88 -0.90 -1.01
N ARG A 257 -41.98 -1.31 -0.37
CA ARG A 257 -43.03 -0.39 0.14
C ARG A 257 -42.53 0.77 1.03
N PHE A 258 -41.41 0.57 1.72
CA PHE A 258 -40.83 1.57 2.63
C PHE A 258 -39.54 2.19 2.08
N ALA A 259 -39.33 2.17 0.76
CA ALA A 259 -38.22 2.86 0.11
C ALA A 259 -38.16 4.35 0.51
N GLY A 260 -36.95 4.86 0.73
CA GLY A 260 -36.69 6.22 1.22
C GLY A 260 -37.09 6.48 2.68
N ARG A 261 -37.47 5.43 3.43
CA ARG A 261 -37.77 5.55 4.87
C ARG A 261 -36.56 5.21 5.72
N LYS A 262 -36.42 5.96 6.82
CA LYS A 262 -35.39 5.77 7.83
C LYS A 262 -35.83 4.67 8.79
N ALA A 263 -34.91 3.77 9.09
CA ALA A 263 -35.11 2.65 9.98
C ALA A 263 -33.87 2.43 10.86
N VAL A 264 -34.02 1.61 11.88
CA VAL A 264 -32.96 1.24 12.82
C VAL A 264 -32.84 -0.27 12.81
N ILE A 265 -31.59 -0.75 12.80
CA ILE A 265 -31.29 -2.17 12.94
C ILE A 265 -31.53 -2.55 14.40
N VAL A 266 -32.49 -3.44 14.64
CA VAL A 266 -32.73 -4.03 15.97
C VAL A 266 -31.85 -5.25 16.16
N ARG A 267 -31.81 -6.12 15.14
CA ARG A 267 -31.02 -7.35 15.14
C ARG A 267 -30.41 -7.58 13.76
N ALA A 268 -29.13 -7.92 13.75
CA ALA A 268 -28.34 -8.27 12.58
C ALA A 268 -28.19 -9.80 12.49
N PHE A 269 -28.33 -10.36 11.29
CA PHE A 269 -28.11 -11.76 10.98
C PHE A 269 -27.11 -11.83 9.83
N ASP A 270 -25.83 -11.78 10.17
CA ASP A 270 -24.76 -11.69 9.18
C ASP A 270 -24.57 -13.00 8.41
N ASP A 271 -24.62 -14.12 9.12
CA ASP A 271 -24.38 -15.46 8.58
C ASP A 271 -25.67 -16.09 8.02
N GLY A 272 -26.75 -15.31 7.93
CA GLY A 272 -28.06 -15.78 7.50
C GLY A 272 -28.79 -16.64 8.54
N THR A 273 -29.92 -17.19 8.14
CA THR A 273 -30.74 -18.14 8.91
C THR A 273 -31.08 -19.33 8.02
N ARG A 274 -31.59 -20.43 8.60
CA ARG A 274 -31.99 -21.63 7.83
C ARG A 274 -33.00 -21.32 6.72
N GLU A 275 -33.88 -20.35 6.92
CA GLU A 275 -34.85 -19.91 5.91
C GLU A 275 -34.23 -18.96 4.86
N ARG A 276 -33.19 -18.21 5.22
CA ARG A 276 -32.59 -17.16 4.40
C ARG A 276 -31.07 -17.21 4.53
N PRO A 277 -30.36 -17.86 3.61
CA PRO A 277 -28.92 -18.07 3.71
C PRO A 277 -28.10 -16.77 3.54
N TYR A 278 -28.73 -15.68 3.09
CA TYR A 278 -28.07 -14.39 2.89
C TYR A 278 -28.12 -13.49 4.14
N GLY A 279 -27.14 -12.59 4.25
CA GLY A 279 -27.08 -11.58 5.30
C GLY A 279 -28.29 -10.64 5.29
N HIS A 280 -28.96 -10.53 6.43
CA HIS A 280 -30.17 -9.72 6.56
C HIS A 280 -30.30 -9.14 7.97
N CYS A 281 -31.20 -8.18 8.13
CA CYS A 281 -31.47 -7.56 9.41
C CYS A 281 -32.95 -7.36 9.67
N LEU A 282 -33.30 -7.36 10.95
CA LEU A 282 -34.60 -6.95 11.45
C LEU A 282 -34.56 -5.45 11.73
N VAL A 283 -35.40 -4.71 11.00
CA VAL A 283 -35.45 -3.25 11.10
C VAL A 283 -36.79 -2.76 11.63
N ALA A 284 -36.72 -1.72 12.45
CA ALA A 284 -37.86 -0.92 12.90
C ALA A 284 -37.71 0.50 12.36
N GLY A 285 -38.73 1.01 11.66
CA GLY A 285 -38.61 2.29 10.97
C GLY A 285 -39.87 3.14 10.98
N VAL A 286 -39.73 4.36 10.44
CA VAL A 286 -40.80 5.36 10.41
C VAL A 286 -41.50 5.37 9.05
N ALA A 287 -42.71 4.83 8.99
CA ALA A 287 -43.56 4.85 7.79
C ALA A 287 -44.17 6.23 7.56
N LYS A 288 -44.61 6.91 8.63
CA LYS A 288 -45.14 8.28 8.59
C LYS A 288 -44.37 9.14 9.58
N TYR A 289 -43.64 10.11 9.04
CA TYR A 289 -42.86 11.06 9.82
C TYR A 289 -43.76 12.08 10.53
N PRO A 290 -43.34 12.59 11.71
CA PRO A 290 -44.00 13.71 12.34
C PRO A 290 -43.87 14.97 11.47
N LYS A 291 -44.89 15.83 11.49
CA LYS A 291 -44.89 17.11 10.77
C LYS A 291 -44.27 18.20 11.64
N LYS A 292 -43.72 19.25 11.01
CA LYS A 292 -43.22 20.43 11.71
C LYS A 292 -44.35 21.07 12.54
N VAL A 293 -44.11 21.20 13.85
CA VAL A 293 -44.97 21.93 14.79
C VAL A 293 -44.57 23.40 14.74
N ILE A 294 -45.55 24.30 14.73
CA ILE A 294 -45.36 25.75 14.80
C ILE A 294 -45.91 26.28 16.12
N ARG A 295 -45.35 27.39 16.62
CA ARG A 295 -45.76 27.99 17.90
C ARG A 295 -47.25 28.37 17.95
N LYS A 296 -47.87 28.66 16.79
CA LYS A 296 -49.30 28.99 16.66
C LYS A 296 -50.23 27.76 16.71
N ASP A 297 -49.69 26.53 16.74
CA ASP A 297 -50.51 25.32 16.80
C ASP A 297 -51.15 25.15 18.18
N SER A 298 -52.45 24.81 18.20
CA SER A 298 -53.11 24.36 19.42
C SER A 298 -52.60 22.99 19.87
N ALA A 299 -52.72 22.66 21.16
CA ALA A 299 -52.27 21.38 21.72
C ALA A 299 -52.80 20.16 20.94
N LYS A 300 -54.07 20.21 20.48
CA LYS A 300 -54.70 19.17 19.65
C LYS A 300 -54.04 19.03 18.26
N LYS A 301 -53.66 20.14 17.63
CA LYS A 301 -52.93 20.13 16.35
C LYS A 301 -51.50 19.60 16.55
N THR A 302 -50.83 20.02 17.63
CA THR A 302 -49.49 19.55 18.01
C THR A 302 -49.46 18.04 18.19
N ALA A 303 -50.39 17.47 18.98
CA ALA A 303 -50.48 16.02 19.18
C ALA A 303 -50.69 15.25 17.85
N LYS A 304 -51.55 15.77 16.96
CA LYS A 304 -51.77 15.16 15.63
C LYS A 304 -50.53 15.24 14.73
N LYS A 305 -49.74 16.31 14.80
CA LYS A 305 -48.51 16.51 14.02
C LYS A 305 -47.34 15.68 14.53
N SER A 306 -47.24 15.48 15.84
CA SER A 306 -46.20 14.66 16.48
C SER A 306 -46.41 13.16 16.32
N ARG A 307 -47.60 12.72 15.86
CA ARG A 307 -47.92 11.29 15.71
C ARG A 307 -47.07 10.62 14.63
N VAL A 308 -46.44 9.51 15.00
CA VAL A 308 -45.60 8.68 14.13
C VAL A 308 -46.35 7.41 13.73
N LYS A 309 -46.03 6.84 12.57
CA LYS A 309 -46.43 5.46 12.23
C LYS A 309 -45.16 4.63 12.06
N ALA A 310 -45.00 3.59 12.88
CA ALA A 310 -43.88 2.66 12.78
C ALA A 310 -44.17 1.52 11.78
N PHE A 311 -43.11 0.87 11.32
CA PHE A 311 -43.18 -0.42 10.61
C PHE A 311 -42.04 -1.33 11.08
N LEU A 312 -42.28 -2.64 11.03
CA LEU A 312 -41.30 -3.68 11.26
C LEU A 312 -41.13 -4.52 9.98
N LYS A 313 -39.89 -4.83 9.61
CA LYS A 313 -39.60 -5.64 8.42
C LYS A 313 -38.24 -6.35 8.55
N LEU A 314 -38.16 -7.56 8.00
CA LEU A 314 -36.88 -8.22 7.67
C LEU A 314 -36.40 -7.75 6.30
N VAL A 315 -35.17 -7.24 6.24
CA VAL A 315 -34.60 -6.62 5.03
C VAL A 315 -33.20 -7.16 4.78
N ASN A 316 -32.91 -7.52 3.52
CA ASN A 316 -31.58 -7.91 3.06
C ASN A 316 -30.61 -6.72 3.15
N TYR A 317 -29.34 -6.96 3.46
CA TYR A 317 -28.34 -5.90 3.51
C TYR A 317 -28.14 -5.12 2.21
N SER A 318 -28.38 -5.75 1.06
CA SER A 318 -28.33 -5.09 -0.25
C SER A 318 -29.41 -4.00 -0.43
N HIS A 319 -30.50 -4.07 0.35
CA HIS A 319 -31.64 -3.17 0.24
C HIS A 319 -31.64 -2.07 1.32
N ILE A 320 -30.54 -1.93 2.07
CA ILE A 320 -30.35 -0.86 3.04
C ILE A 320 -29.12 -0.04 2.68
N MET A 321 -29.20 1.25 2.95
CA MET A 321 -28.05 2.14 2.93
C MET A 321 -27.66 2.45 4.38
N PRO A 322 -26.47 2.03 4.84
CA PRO A 322 -25.97 2.37 6.16
C PRO A 322 -25.73 3.87 6.27
N THR A 323 -25.94 4.43 7.46
CA THR A 323 -25.65 5.84 7.71
C THR A 323 -24.73 6.01 8.90
N ARG A 324 -24.12 7.19 9.03
CA ARG A 324 -23.29 7.55 10.19
C ARG A 324 -24.08 7.62 11.51
N TYR A 325 -25.40 7.77 11.45
CA TYR A 325 -26.24 8.05 12.60
C TYR A 325 -26.57 6.76 13.38
N THR A 326 -26.75 6.93 14.69
CA THR A 326 -27.29 5.91 15.60
C THR A 326 -28.59 6.41 16.20
N LEU A 327 -29.49 5.48 16.52
CA LEU A 327 -30.69 5.76 17.31
C LEU A 327 -30.65 4.89 18.56
N ASP A 328 -30.57 5.56 19.69
CA ASP A 328 -30.53 4.94 21.00
C ASP A 328 -31.96 4.80 21.54
N VAL A 329 -32.63 3.74 21.09
CA VAL A 329 -33.96 3.32 21.55
C VAL A 329 -33.91 1.81 21.69
N ASP A 330 -34.12 1.32 22.91
CA ASP A 330 -34.21 -0.11 23.14
C ASP A 330 -35.50 -0.62 22.51
N LEU A 331 -35.36 -1.50 21.52
CA LEU A 331 -36.45 -2.14 20.77
C LEU A 331 -36.27 -3.66 20.70
N LYS A 332 -35.25 -4.21 21.36
CA LYS A 332 -34.84 -5.62 21.24
C LYS A 332 -35.87 -6.58 21.84
N ASP A 333 -36.53 -6.13 22.89
CA ASP A 333 -37.60 -6.82 23.62
C ASP A 333 -38.92 -6.85 22.83
N VAL A 334 -39.25 -5.77 22.12
CA VAL A 334 -40.50 -5.63 21.37
C VAL A 334 -40.43 -6.28 19.98
N VAL A 335 -39.27 -6.12 19.33
CA VAL A 335 -39.09 -6.43 17.91
C VAL A 335 -38.31 -7.75 17.77
N THR A 336 -39.05 -8.85 17.84
CA THR A 336 -38.53 -10.21 17.62
C THR A 336 -38.92 -10.77 16.24
N VAL A 337 -38.25 -11.84 15.82
CA VAL A 337 -38.57 -12.52 14.55
C VAL A 337 -39.96 -13.17 14.61
N ASP A 338 -40.34 -13.72 15.76
CA ASP A 338 -41.65 -14.37 15.96
C ASP A 338 -42.81 -13.38 15.87
N ALA A 339 -42.57 -12.11 16.24
CA ALA A 339 -43.57 -11.05 16.09
C ALA A 339 -43.91 -10.76 14.62
N LEU A 340 -43.08 -11.18 13.65
CA LEU A 340 -43.34 -11.01 12.23
C LEU A 340 -44.17 -12.13 11.60
N GLN A 341 -44.29 -13.30 12.25
CA GLN A 341 -45.01 -14.46 11.71
C GLN A 341 -46.53 -14.25 11.70
N SER A 342 -47.08 -13.66 12.77
CA SER A 342 -48.51 -13.35 12.88
C SER A 342 -48.78 -11.87 12.65
N ARG A 343 -49.87 -11.56 11.92
CA ARG A 343 -50.31 -10.18 11.68
C ARG A 343 -50.66 -9.45 12.97
N ASP A 344 -51.29 -10.11 13.94
CA ASP A 344 -51.73 -9.49 15.18
C ASP A 344 -50.54 -9.14 16.08
N LYS A 345 -49.59 -10.08 16.22
CA LYS A 345 -48.33 -9.84 16.94
C LYS A 345 -47.55 -8.68 16.31
N LYS A 346 -47.51 -8.62 14.98
CA LYS A 346 -46.87 -7.53 14.25
C LYS A 346 -47.54 -6.18 14.48
N VAL A 347 -48.87 -6.15 14.59
CA VAL A 347 -49.62 -4.92 14.89
C VAL A 347 -49.35 -4.47 16.33
N SER A 348 -49.30 -5.39 17.29
CA SER A 348 -48.96 -5.09 18.68
C SER A 348 -47.54 -4.54 18.81
N ALA A 349 -46.54 -5.20 18.20
CA ALA A 349 -45.16 -4.72 18.18
C ALA A 349 -45.03 -3.34 17.47
N CYS A 350 -45.80 -3.10 16.40
CA CYS A 350 -45.88 -1.78 15.77
C CYS A 350 -46.43 -0.69 16.70
N LYS A 351 -47.45 -1.01 17.53
CA LYS A 351 -48.06 -0.05 18.47
C LYS A 351 -47.07 0.36 19.55
N GLU A 352 -46.32 -0.59 20.09
CA GLU A 352 -45.32 -0.34 21.11
C GLU A 352 -44.09 0.39 20.55
N THR A 353 -43.58 -0.05 19.39
CA THR A 353 -42.50 0.65 18.67
C THR A 353 -42.88 2.11 18.38
N LYS A 354 -44.14 2.34 18.01
CA LYS A 354 -44.66 3.70 17.79
C LYS A 354 -44.59 4.54 19.07
N ALA A 355 -44.99 3.99 20.22
CA ALA A 355 -44.97 4.72 21.49
C ALA A 355 -43.54 5.17 21.85
N ARG A 356 -42.56 4.26 21.75
CA ARG A 356 -41.13 4.56 22.03
C ARG A 356 -40.55 5.60 21.06
N LEU A 357 -40.91 5.53 19.78
CA LEU A 357 -40.49 6.54 18.79
C LEU A 357 -41.14 7.92 19.02
N GLU A 358 -42.40 7.96 19.46
CA GLU A 358 -43.08 9.22 19.80
C GLU A 358 -42.50 9.86 21.06
N GLU A 359 -42.17 9.07 22.07
CA GLU A 359 -41.46 9.53 23.27
C GLU A 359 -40.10 10.12 22.90
N ARG A 360 -39.29 9.38 22.12
CA ARG A 360 -37.99 9.87 21.67
C ARG A 360 -38.11 11.15 20.84
N PHE A 361 -39.13 11.29 20.00
CA PHE A 361 -39.37 12.52 19.24
C PHE A 361 -39.67 13.72 20.16
N LYS A 362 -40.45 13.53 21.23
CA LYS A 362 -40.75 14.60 22.20
C LYS A 362 -39.52 15.10 22.94
N THR A 363 -38.49 14.26 23.13
CA THR A 363 -37.21 14.68 23.72
C THR A 363 -36.40 15.65 22.84
N GLY A 364 -36.76 15.83 21.57
CA GLY A 364 -36.03 16.68 20.62
C GLY A 364 -34.71 16.09 20.10
N LYS A 365 -34.31 14.89 20.58
CA LYS A 365 -33.10 14.19 20.12
C LYS A 365 -33.30 13.54 18.75
N ASN A 366 -32.20 13.22 18.07
CA ASN A 366 -32.19 12.50 16.79
C ASN A 366 -33.04 13.16 15.67
N ARG A 367 -32.96 14.50 15.55
CA ARG A 367 -33.70 15.32 14.58
C ARG A 367 -33.60 14.81 13.14
N TRP A 368 -32.43 14.33 12.73
CA TRP A 368 -32.24 13.73 11.40
C TRP A 368 -33.16 12.53 11.19
N PHE A 369 -33.31 11.63 12.18
CA PHE A 369 -34.11 10.41 12.04
C PHE A 369 -35.60 10.72 11.82
N PHE A 370 -36.13 11.71 12.54
CA PHE A 370 -37.54 12.10 12.45
C PHE A 370 -37.85 13.09 11.31
N THR A 371 -36.84 13.63 10.64
CA THR A 371 -37.03 14.50 9.48
C THR A 371 -37.17 13.66 8.21
N LYS A 372 -38.25 13.87 7.46
CA LYS A 372 -38.49 13.19 6.17
C LYS A 372 -37.32 13.45 5.21
N LEU A 373 -36.77 12.38 4.62
CA LEU A 373 -35.80 12.48 3.53
C LEU A 373 -36.50 13.06 2.29
N ARG A 374 -35.88 14.07 1.68
CA ARG A 374 -36.33 14.66 0.40
C ARG A 374 -35.50 14.02 -0.69
N PHE A 375 -36.18 13.43 -1.66
CA PHE A 375 -35.64 12.81 -2.85
C PHE A 375 -36.70 12.93 -3.94
#